data_AF-A0A0V0H1D2-F1
#
_entry.id   AF-A0A0V0H1D2-F1
#
_cell.length_a   1.000
_cell.length_b   1.000
_cell.length_c   1.000
_cell.angle_alpha   90.00
_cell.angle_beta   90.00
_cell.angle_gamma   90.00
#
_symmetry.space_group_name_H-M   'P 1'
#
loop_
_entity.id
_entity.type
_entity.pdbx_description
1 polymer ?
#
loop_
_entity_poly.entity_id
_entity_poly.type
_entity_poly.pdbx_seq_one_letter_code
_entity_poly.pdbx_strand_id
1 'polypeptide(L)'
;MNENEIEEMLDHLRRIKIEGNLSTYMIWDIQDLEIVLRVFRTFIKYHVLLPDCLVNLTKKAKWTVEMLHRVFNGIPDECKTNLNLERLESHLLEFFEGNSSLSYNYELNDFDLSKYMDCLEKNLNDVLTFLLERVRSDSPEENLTIHRFIKQLKILQ
;
A
#
# COMPACT_ATOMS: atom_id res chain seq x y z
N MET A 1 5.52 13.13 4.37
CA MET A 1 4.20 12.52 4.07
C MET A 1 3.36 12.46 5.34
N ASN A 2 2.05 12.72 5.24
CA ASN A 2 1.12 12.61 6.38
C ASN A 2 0.12 11.45 6.17
N GLU A 3 -0.54 11.00 7.25
CA GLU A 3 -1.55 9.92 7.19
C GLU A 3 -2.75 10.31 6.29
N ASN A 4 -3.15 11.58 6.34
CA ASN A 4 -4.33 12.09 5.63
C ASN A 4 -4.21 12.04 4.10
N GLU A 5 -3.01 12.25 3.54
CA GLU A 5 -2.76 12.17 2.10
C GLU A 5 -2.98 10.75 1.57
N ILE A 6 -2.64 9.73 2.38
CA ILE A 6 -2.93 8.34 2.04
C ILE A 6 -4.42 8.02 2.19
N GLU A 7 -5.09 8.53 3.21
CA GLU A 7 -6.55 8.34 3.36
C GLU A 7 -7.31 8.95 2.21
N GLU A 8 -6.96 10.18 1.82
CA GLU A 8 -7.53 10.84 0.66
C GLU A 8 -7.35 9.96 -0.58
N MET A 9 -6.15 9.41 -0.80
CA MET A 9 -5.87 8.50 -1.91
C MET A 9 -6.73 7.24 -1.88
N LEU A 10 -6.88 6.59 -0.72
CA LEU A 10 -7.70 5.39 -0.56
C LEU A 10 -9.17 5.67 -0.85
N ASP A 11 -9.69 6.82 -0.43
CA ASP A 11 -11.06 7.25 -0.73
C ASP A 11 -11.27 7.46 -2.23
N HIS A 12 -10.28 8.03 -2.91
CA HIS A 12 -10.31 8.21 -4.37
C HIS A 12 -10.33 6.87 -5.11
N LEU A 13 -9.46 5.93 -4.75
CA LEU A 13 -9.44 4.58 -5.35
C LEU A 13 -10.76 3.85 -5.14
N ARG A 14 -11.37 3.99 -3.96
CA ARG A 14 -12.67 3.40 -3.65
C ARG A 14 -13.78 3.96 -4.54
N ARG A 15 -13.80 5.27 -4.80
CA ARG A 15 -14.77 5.90 -5.70
C ARG A 15 -14.59 5.40 -7.13
N ILE A 16 -13.35 5.43 -7.64
CA ILE A 16 -13.00 4.92 -8.97
C ILE A 16 -13.49 3.48 -9.16
N LYS A 17 -13.29 2.62 -8.16
CA LYS A 17 -13.70 1.21 -8.19
C LYS A 17 -15.22 1.01 -8.18
N ILE A 18 -15.99 1.92 -7.57
CA ILE A 18 -17.46 1.86 -7.51
C ILE A 18 -18.08 2.44 -8.79
N GLU A 19 -17.55 3.56 -9.27
CA GLU A 19 -18.14 4.37 -10.34
C GLU A 19 -17.62 4.00 -11.72
N GLY A 20 -16.42 3.41 -11.82
CA GLY A 20 -15.78 3.11 -13.08
C GLY A 20 -16.23 1.78 -13.70
N ASN A 21 -16.54 1.80 -15.00
CA ASN A 21 -16.64 0.59 -15.81
C ASN A 21 -15.22 0.05 -16.12
N LEU A 22 -14.58 -0.51 -15.10
CA LEU A 22 -13.18 -0.94 -15.16
C LEU A 22 -13.05 -2.38 -15.64
N SER A 23 -11.98 -2.66 -16.38
CA SER A 23 -11.59 -4.04 -16.67
C SER A 23 -11.22 -4.78 -15.38
N THR A 24 -11.41 -6.11 -15.36
CA THR A 24 -10.98 -6.96 -14.24
C THR A 24 -9.51 -6.72 -13.88
N TYR A 25 -8.66 -6.52 -14.88
CA TYR A 25 -7.25 -6.23 -14.69
C TYR A 25 -7.00 -4.92 -13.92
N MET A 26 -7.73 -3.85 -14.24
CA MET A 26 -7.62 -2.58 -13.51
C MET A 26 -8.18 -2.68 -12.09
N ILE A 27 -9.20 -3.51 -11.86
CA ILE A 27 -9.70 -3.76 -10.51
C ILE A 27 -8.61 -4.42 -9.65
N TRP A 28 -7.86 -5.38 -10.21
CA TRP A 28 -6.70 -5.97 -9.52
C TRP A 28 -5.61 -4.95 -9.21
N ASP A 29 -5.24 -4.10 -10.17
CA ASP A 29 -4.25 -3.04 -9.95
C ASP A 29 -4.67 -2.07 -8.84
N ILE A 30 -5.96 -1.68 -8.80
CA ILE A 30 -6.51 -0.82 -7.75
C ILE A 30 -6.47 -1.52 -6.39
N GLN A 31 -6.82 -2.81 -6.31
CA GLN A 31 -6.77 -3.57 -5.06
C GLN A 31 -5.33 -3.73 -4.55
N ASP A 32 -4.38 -4.04 -5.45
CA ASP A 32 -2.95 -4.09 -5.13
C ASP A 32 -2.48 -2.76 -4.54
N LEU A 33 -2.87 -1.65 -5.17
CA LEU A 33 -2.53 -0.31 -4.73
C LEU A 33 -3.19 0.06 -3.38
N GLU A 34 -4.47 -0.26 -3.17
CA GLU A 34 -5.17 -0.05 -1.89
C GLU A 34 -4.43 -0.74 -0.73
N ILE A 35 -3.99 -1.99 -0.93
CA ILE A 35 -3.27 -2.76 0.09
C ILE A 35 -1.91 -2.13 0.41
N VAL A 36 -1.14 -1.78 -0.62
CA VAL A 36 0.19 -1.20 -0.43
C VAL A 36 0.11 0.17 0.25
N LEU A 37 -0.89 0.98 -0.07
CA LEU A 37 -1.12 2.26 0.59
C LEU A 37 -1.49 2.08 2.08
N ARG A 38 -2.32 1.09 2.43
CA ARG A 38 -2.62 0.78 3.85
C ARG A 38 -1.37 0.34 4.62
N VAL A 39 -0.51 -0.45 3.99
CA VAL A 39 0.79 -0.84 4.56
C VAL A 39 1.63 0.41 4.80
N PHE A 40 1.80 1.28 3.80
CA PHE A 40 2.54 2.53 3.96
C PHE A 40 1.96 3.44 5.02
N ARG A 41 0.63 3.55 5.13
CA ARG A 41 -0.04 4.30 6.22
C ARG A 41 0.44 3.84 7.59
N THR A 42 0.45 2.52 7.82
CA THR A 42 0.95 1.94 9.09
C THR A 42 2.44 2.24 9.29
N PHE A 43 3.26 2.10 8.25
CA PHE A 43 4.69 2.42 8.34
C PHE A 43 4.94 3.89 8.65
N ILE A 44 4.24 4.83 8.03
CA ILE A 44 4.40 6.28 8.30
C ILE A 44 4.03 6.60 9.73
N LYS A 45 2.92 6.03 10.20
CA LYS A 45 2.41 6.23 11.56
C LYS A 45 3.37 5.72 12.62
N TYR A 46 4.03 4.60 12.36
CA TYR A 46 4.87 3.90 13.33
C TYR A 46 6.34 3.77 12.90
N HIS A 47 6.82 4.68 12.05
CA HIS A 47 8.14 4.58 11.41
C HIS A 47 9.31 4.50 12.40
N VAL A 48 9.14 5.07 13.60
CA VAL A 48 10.11 5.05 14.69
C VAL A 48 10.41 3.61 15.16
N LEU A 49 9.49 2.67 14.97
CA LEU A 49 9.67 1.26 15.36
C LEU A 49 10.56 0.46 14.40
N LEU A 50 10.75 0.91 13.16
CA LEU A 50 11.35 0.11 12.09
C LEU A 50 12.27 0.91 11.15
N PRO A 51 13.30 1.59 11.68
CA PRO A 51 14.21 2.39 10.86
C PRO A 51 14.94 1.55 9.79
N ASP A 52 15.27 0.30 10.11
CA ASP A 52 16.02 -0.59 9.21
C ASP A 52 15.19 -1.10 8.01
N CYS A 53 13.86 -0.98 8.07
CA CYS A 53 12.98 -1.40 6.97
C CYS A 53 12.91 -0.37 5.83
N LEU A 54 13.39 0.86 6.03
CA LEU A 54 13.23 1.98 5.10
C LEU A 54 13.83 1.70 3.72
N VAL A 55 15.01 1.07 3.63
CA VAL A 55 15.69 0.79 2.34
C VAL A 55 14.86 -0.13 1.44
N ASN A 56 14.24 -1.16 2.01
CA ASN A 56 13.35 -2.04 1.25
C ASN A 56 12.05 -1.33 0.88
N LEU A 57 11.57 -0.42 1.73
CA LEU A 57 10.39 0.39 1.46
C LEU A 57 10.64 1.46 0.39
N THR A 58 11.86 2.00 0.22
CA THR A 58 12.19 2.94 -0.87
C THR A 58 11.99 2.31 -2.24
N LYS A 59 12.42 1.06 -2.43
CA LYS A 59 12.18 0.33 -3.69
C LYS A 59 10.69 0.11 -3.93
N LYS A 60 9.94 -0.20 -2.87
CA LYS A 60 8.49 -0.36 -2.96
C LYS A 60 7.78 0.96 -3.24
N ALA A 61 8.25 2.08 -2.68
CA ALA A 61 7.71 3.41 -2.92
C ALA A 61 7.78 3.79 -4.40
N LYS A 62 8.92 3.55 -5.06
CA LYS A 62 9.08 3.77 -6.50
C LYS A 62 8.11 2.94 -7.33
N TRP A 63 7.99 1.65 -7.00
CA TRP A 63 7.01 0.77 -7.65
C TRP A 63 5.56 1.21 -7.40
N THR A 64 5.24 1.73 -6.21
CA THR A 64 3.92 2.29 -5.90
C THR A 64 3.62 3.52 -6.73
N VAL A 65 4.59 4.40 -6.94
CA VAL A 65 4.46 5.56 -7.85
C VAL A 65 4.17 5.11 -9.27
N GLU A 66 4.87 4.10 -9.78
CA GLU A 66 4.60 3.53 -11.10
C GLU A 66 3.17 2.96 -11.20
N MET A 67 2.71 2.21 -10.17
CA MET A 67 1.34 1.69 -10.11
C MET A 67 0.30 2.80 -10.01
N LEU A 68 0.57 3.87 -9.27
CA LEU A 68 -0.27 5.06 -9.18
C LEU A 68 -0.49 5.68 -10.56
N HIS A 69 0.59 5.97 -11.29
CA HIS A 69 0.50 6.51 -12.65
C HIS A 69 -0.25 5.55 -13.58
N ARG A 70 0.02 4.25 -13.50
CA ARG A 70 -0.65 3.25 -14.32
C ARG A 70 -2.16 3.24 -14.10
N VAL A 71 -2.60 3.19 -12.84
CA VAL A 71 -4.02 3.20 -12.48
C VAL A 71 -4.67 4.48 -12.99
N PHE A 72 -4.08 5.65 -12.71
CA PHE A 72 -4.67 6.95 -13.06
C PHE A 72 -4.67 7.25 -14.57
N ASN A 73 -3.68 6.74 -15.31
CA ASN A 73 -3.66 6.84 -16.77
C ASN A 73 -4.64 5.85 -17.44
N GLY A 74 -4.96 4.74 -16.77
CA GLY A 74 -5.91 3.75 -17.26
C GLY A 74 -7.38 4.10 -17.02
N ILE A 75 -7.65 4.99 -16.06
CA ILE A 75 -9.02 5.37 -15.68
C ILE A 75 -9.62 6.34 -16.73
N PRO A 76 -10.90 6.15 -17.12
CA PRO A 76 -11.62 7.08 -17.99
C PRO A 76 -11.63 8.51 -17.42
N ASP A 77 -11.58 9.53 -18.29
CA ASP A 77 -11.55 10.94 -17.85
C ASP A 77 -12.75 11.33 -16.96
N GLU A 78 -13.91 10.72 -17.19
CA GLU A 78 -15.13 10.89 -16.38
C GLU A 78 -15.01 10.38 -14.94
N CYS A 79 -14.07 9.45 -14.70
CA CYS A 79 -13.75 8.93 -13.38
C CYS A 79 -12.49 9.58 -12.78
N LYS A 80 -11.82 10.49 -13.52
CA LYS A 80 -10.65 11.21 -13.00
C LYS A 80 -11.08 12.19 -11.95
N THR A 81 -10.29 12.25 -10.89
CA THR A 81 -10.55 13.08 -9.72
C THR A 81 -9.51 14.19 -9.64
N ASN A 82 -9.81 15.26 -8.90
CA ASN A 82 -8.89 16.40 -8.70
C ASN A 82 -7.75 16.05 -7.70
N LEU A 83 -7.32 14.79 -7.67
CA LEU A 83 -6.24 14.36 -6.81
C LEU A 83 -4.90 14.90 -7.34
N ASN A 84 -4.13 15.55 -6.47
CA ASN A 84 -2.78 16.00 -6.80
C ASN A 84 -1.79 14.83 -6.68
N LEU A 85 -1.68 14.05 -7.76
CA LEU A 85 -0.81 12.87 -7.83
C LEU A 85 0.67 13.22 -7.64
N GLU A 86 1.12 14.33 -8.23
CA GLU A 86 2.51 14.79 -8.17
C GLU A 86 2.94 15.10 -6.72
N ARG A 87 2.05 15.74 -5.95
CA ARG A 87 2.29 16.01 -4.53
C ARG A 87 2.41 14.71 -3.73
N LEU A 88 1.51 13.76 -3.97
CA LEU A 88 1.53 12.46 -3.28
C LEU A 88 2.82 11.70 -3.59
N GLU A 89 3.19 11.62 -4.88
CA GLU A 89 4.43 11.02 -5.34
C GLU A 89 5.65 11.64 -4.66
N SER A 90 5.75 12.98 -4.69
CA SER A 90 6.86 13.70 -4.07
C SER A 90 6.98 13.40 -2.58
N HIS A 91 5.88 13.48 -1.84
CA HIS A 91 5.89 13.23 -0.40
C HIS A 91 6.19 11.77 -0.05
N LEU A 92 5.74 10.83 -0.88
CA LEU A 92 5.97 9.40 -0.70
C LEU A 92 7.45 9.05 -0.92
N LEU A 93 8.05 9.56 -2.00
CA LEU A 93 9.47 9.37 -2.27
C LEU A 93 10.36 10.05 -1.23
N GLU A 94 10.06 11.30 -0.86
CA GLU A 94 10.82 12.05 0.14
C GLU A 94 10.86 11.34 1.50
N PHE A 95 9.74 10.73 1.90
CA PHE A 95 9.66 9.98 3.15
C PHE A 95 10.58 8.75 3.14
N PHE A 96 10.56 7.96 2.05
CA PHE A 96 11.32 6.71 1.99
C PHE A 96 12.78 6.86 1.51
N GLU A 97 13.15 7.97 0.88
CA GLU A 97 14.54 8.26 0.51
C GLU A 97 15.39 8.79 1.69
N GLY A 98 14.77 9.03 2.86
CA GLY A 98 15.50 9.42 4.08
C GLY A 98 16.08 10.84 4.05
N ASN A 99 15.71 11.64 3.04
CA ASN A 99 16.07 13.06 2.95
C ASN A 99 15.33 13.93 3.96
N SER A 100 14.25 13.40 4.54
CA SER A 100 13.64 13.99 5.72
C SER A 100 14.47 13.60 6.94
N SER A 101 15.15 14.57 7.55
CA SER A 101 15.66 14.43 8.91
C SER A 101 14.45 14.24 9.83
N LEU A 102 13.96 13.01 9.97
CA LEU A 102 12.89 12.66 10.89
C LEU A 102 13.47 12.67 12.31
N SER A 103 13.80 13.88 12.77
CA SER A 103 14.04 14.23 14.17
C SER A 103 12.71 14.11 14.92
N TYR A 104 12.19 12.90 15.05
CA TYR A 104 10.96 12.63 15.79
C TYR A 104 11.31 12.26 17.23
N ASN A 105 11.08 13.20 18.14
CA ASN A 105 11.10 12.98 19.59
C ASN A 105 9.79 12.28 20.04
N TYR A 106 9.40 11.21 19.35
CA TYR A 106 8.19 10.46 19.70
C TYR A 106 8.57 9.35 20.68
N GLU A 107 8.23 9.54 21.96
CA GLU A 107 8.35 8.53 23.00
C GLU A 107 7.22 7.51 22.83
N LEU A 108 7.56 6.36 22.27
CA LEU A 108 6.66 5.21 22.17
C LEU A 108 6.36 4.66 23.57
N ASN A 109 5.09 4.39 23.84
CA ASN A 109 4.68 3.62 25.02
C ASN A 109 4.19 2.22 24.61
N ASP A 110 3.97 1.34 25.60
CA ASP A 110 3.52 -0.04 25.37
C ASP A 110 2.18 -0.13 24.61
N PHE A 111 1.32 0.88 24.74
CA PHE A 111 0.03 0.92 24.05
C PHE A 111 0.20 1.22 22.56
N ASP A 112 1.18 2.03 22.18
CA ASP A 112 1.49 2.31 20.78
C ASP A 112 2.10 1.08 20.08
N LEU A 113 2.89 0.27 20.81
CA LEU A 113 3.41 -1.00 20.29
C LEU A 113 2.28 -2.01 20.04
N SER A 114 1.33 -2.17 20.97
CA SER A 114 0.18 -3.07 20.76
C SER A 114 -0.64 -2.65 19.54
N LYS A 115 -0.95 -1.35 19.41
CA LYS A 115 -1.68 -0.84 18.25
C LYS A 115 -0.95 -1.07 16.93
N TYR A 116 0.38 -0.94 16.94
CA TYR A 116 1.20 -1.24 15.79
C TYR A 116 1.05 -2.71 15.40
N MET A 117 1.18 -3.64 16.36
CA MET A 117 1.03 -5.08 16.11
C MET A 117 -0.37 -5.42 15.57
N ASP A 118 -1.43 -4.84 16.13
CA ASP A 118 -2.80 -5.03 15.65
C ASP A 118 -2.98 -4.53 14.21
N CYS A 119 -2.39 -3.36 13.89
CA CYS A 119 -2.41 -2.82 12.53
C CYS A 119 -1.62 -3.69 11.56
N LEU A 120 -0.45 -4.19 11.98
CA LEU A 120 0.39 -5.07 11.17
C LEU A 120 -0.32 -6.38 10.88
N GLU A 121 -0.90 -7.03 11.89
CA GLU A 121 -1.68 -8.25 11.74
C GLU A 121 -2.83 -8.05 10.76
N LYS A 122 -3.58 -6.97 10.91
CA LYS A 122 -4.68 -6.63 9.99
C LYS A 122 -4.19 -6.47 8.54
N ASN A 123 -3.10 -5.73 8.32
CA ASN A 123 -2.54 -5.55 6.99
C ASN A 123 -2.04 -6.88 6.38
N LEU A 124 -1.41 -7.74 7.19
CA LEU A 124 -0.97 -9.06 6.74
C LEU A 124 -2.16 -9.96 6.36
N ASN A 125 -3.24 -9.91 7.13
CA ASN A 125 -4.47 -10.65 6.82
C ASN A 125 -5.15 -10.14 5.55
N ASP A 126 -5.19 -8.82 5.33
CA ASP A 126 -5.68 -8.22 4.09
C ASP A 126 -4.85 -8.70 2.88
N VAL A 127 -3.51 -8.65 2.99
CA VAL A 127 -2.59 -9.16 1.95
C VAL A 127 -2.84 -10.64 1.67
N LEU A 128 -2.94 -11.47 2.71
CA LEU A 128 -3.13 -12.91 2.57
C LEU A 128 -4.48 -13.25 1.91
N THR A 129 -5.54 -12.56 2.31
CA THR A 129 -6.88 -12.72 1.72
C THR A 129 -6.86 -12.38 0.24
N PHE A 130 -6.25 -11.24 -0.11
CA PHE A 130 -6.11 -10.81 -1.49
C PHE A 130 -5.31 -11.80 -2.35
N LEU A 131 -4.16 -12.28 -1.85
CA LEU A 131 -3.35 -13.27 -2.58
C LEU A 131 -4.12 -14.59 -2.79
N LEU A 132 -4.95 -15.00 -1.84
CA LEU A 132 -5.81 -16.19 -1.98
C LEU A 132 -6.91 -15.99 -3.03
N GLU A 133 -7.52 -14.81 -3.09
CA GLU A 133 -8.50 -14.46 -4.12
C GLU A 133 -7.86 -14.46 -5.51
N ARG A 134 -6.69 -13.83 -5.63
CA ARG A 134 -5.93 -13.78 -6.87
C ARG A 134 -5.53 -15.17 -7.38
N VAL A 135 -5.09 -16.07 -6.49
CA VAL A 135 -4.78 -17.47 -6.88
C VAL A 135 -5.98 -18.22 -7.45
N ARG A 136 -7.20 -17.88 -7.03
CA ARG A 136 -8.41 -18.50 -7.58
C ARG A 136 -8.75 -17.97 -8.97
N SER A 137 -8.20 -16.82 -9.36
CA SER A 137 -8.50 -16.13 -10.61
C SER A 137 -7.39 -16.22 -11.65
N ASP A 138 -6.13 -16.36 -11.22
CA ASP A 138 -4.94 -16.38 -12.09
C ASP A 138 -4.66 -17.78 -12.68
N SER A 139 -3.83 -17.80 -13.73
CA SER A 139 -3.41 -19.02 -14.42
C SER A 139 -2.48 -19.89 -13.55
N PRO A 140 -2.43 -21.23 -13.77
CA PRO A 140 -1.66 -22.15 -12.91
C PRO A 140 -0.16 -21.84 -12.78
N GLU A 141 0.46 -21.21 -13.78
CA GLU A 141 1.89 -20.85 -13.77
C GLU A 141 2.18 -19.64 -12.86
N GLU A 142 1.30 -18.63 -12.84
CA GLU A 142 1.41 -17.46 -11.94
C GLU A 142 1.14 -17.85 -10.48
N ASN A 143 0.29 -18.85 -10.26
CA ASN A 143 -0.12 -19.33 -8.94
C ASN A 143 1.01 -19.97 -8.12
N LEU A 144 2.03 -20.58 -8.75
CA LEU A 144 3.09 -21.30 -8.02
C LEU A 144 3.93 -20.38 -7.13
N THR A 145 4.22 -19.17 -7.61
CA THR A 145 4.97 -18.16 -6.85
C THR A 145 4.13 -17.62 -5.70
N ILE A 146 2.87 -17.29 -5.96
CA ILE A 146 1.93 -16.78 -4.94
C ILE A 146 1.68 -17.84 -3.85
N HIS A 147 1.51 -19.11 -4.22
CA HIS A 147 1.36 -20.21 -3.26
C HIS A 147 2.57 -20.35 -2.33
N ARG A 148 3.78 -20.19 -2.86
CA ARG A 148 5.01 -20.22 -2.04
C ARG A 148 5.02 -19.07 -1.04
N PHE A 149 4.65 -17.87 -1.46
CA PHE A 149 4.56 -16.70 -0.59
C PHE A 149 3.47 -16.86 0.50
N ILE A 150 2.27 -17.30 0.14
CA ILE A 150 1.19 -17.58 1.11
C ILE A 150 1.65 -18.59 2.16
N LYS A 151 2.37 -19.65 1.74
CA LYS A 151 2.89 -20.66 2.67
C LYS A 151 3.89 -20.08 3.65
N GLN A 152 4.75 -19.16 3.22
CA GLN A 152 5.70 -18.47 4.10
C GLN A 152 4.99 -17.53 5.08
N LEU A 153 4.00 -16.77 4.61
CA LEU A 153 3.21 -15.87 5.46
C LEU A 153 2.45 -16.62 6.56
N LYS A 154 1.85 -17.76 6.24
CA LYS A 154 1.15 -18.61 7.22
C LYS A 154 2.05 -19.24 8.29
N ILE A 155 3.36 -19.31 8.07
CA ILE A 155 4.31 -19.83 9.06
C ILE A 155 4.66 -18.75 10.11
N LEU A 156 4.47 -17.48 9.76
CA LEU A 156 4.77 -16.32 10.61
C LEU A 156 3.58 -15.87 11.47
N GLN A 157 2.41 -16.50 11.28
CA GLN A 157 1.15 -16.27 12.02
C GLN A 157 0.88 -17.44 12.95
#